data_AF-A0A3B0Z5H3-F1
#
_entry.id   AF-A0A3B0Z5H3-F1
#
_cell.length_a   1.000
_cell.length_b   1.000
_cell.length_c   1.000
_cell.angle_alpha   90.00
_cell.angle_beta   90.00
_cell.angle_gamma   90.00
#
_symmetry.space_group_name_H-M   'P 1'
#
loop_
_entity.id
_entity.type
_entity.pdbx_description
1 polymer ?
#
loop_
_entity_poly.entity_id
_entity_poly.type
_entity_poly.pdbx_seq_one_letter_code
_entity_poly.pdbx_strand_id
1 'polypeptide(L)' 'MKFIKGQFVEFDGLPAVVVGVEGEPDVPKGHVGLWFGEPKVERKSKGGSGGHKPKVYTVPTEYCKKTKGPVFSH' A
#
# COMPACT_ATOMS: atom_id res chain seq x y z
N MET A 1 13.02 -10.54 -5.68
CA MET A 1 11.87 -10.20 -6.57
C MET A 1 11.83 -8.68 -6.70
N LYS A 2 11.63 -8.12 -7.89
CA LYS A 2 11.54 -6.65 -8.06
C LYS A 2 10.08 -6.20 -7.92
N PHE A 3 9.81 -5.30 -6.99
CA PHE A 3 8.50 -4.67 -6.81
C PHE A 3 8.41 -3.38 -7.64
N ILE A 4 7.20 -3.04 -8.09
CA ILE A 4 6.91 -1.79 -8.80
C ILE A 4 5.81 -1.01 -8.09
N LYS A 5 5.79 0.33 -8.22
CA LYS A 5 4.70 1.14 -7.70
C LYS A 5 3.36 0.75 -8.32
N GLY A 6 2.31 0.80 -7.51
CA GLY A 6 0.96 0.39 -7.89
C GLY A 6 0.75 -1.13 -7.88
N GLN A 7 1.80 -1.93 -7.62
CA GLN A 7 1.64 -3.37 -7.51
C GLN A 7 0.86 -3.73 -6.24
N PHE A 8 -0.17 -4.56 -6.39
CA PHE A 8 -0.84 -5.17 -5.26
C PHE A 8 -0.01 -6.35 -4.72
N VAL A 9 0.10 -6.43 -3.40
CA VAL A 9 0.83 -7.48 -2.67
C VAL A 9 0.01 -7.94 -1.47
N GLU A 10 0.40 -9.06 -0.89
CA GLU A 10 -0.06 -9.50 0.41
C GLU A 10 1.10 -9.42 1.41
N PHE A 11 0.85 -8.83 2.57
CA PHE A 11 1.77 -8.77 3.70
C PHE A 11 1.02 -9.22 4.95
N ASP A 12 1.49 -10.29 5.59
CA ASP A 12 0.87 -10.87 6.79
C ASP A 12 -0.65 -11.14 6.64
N GLY A 13 -1.05 -11.69 5.48
CA GLY A 13 -2.45 -11.96 5.15
C GLY A 13 -3.29 -10.73 4.80
N LEU A 14 -2.71 -9.52 4.81
CA LEU A 14 -3.41 -8.29 4.47
C LEU A 14 -3.06 -7.82 3.05
N PRO A 15 -4.05 -7.41 2.24
CA PRO A 15 -3.78 -6.80 0.94
C PRO A 15 -3.20 -5.39 1.13
N ALA A 16 -2.18 -5.07 0.32
CA ALA A 16 -1.57 -3.75 0.29
C ALA A 16 -1.16 -3.35 -1.13
N VAL A 17 -0.88 -2.07 -1.32
CA VAL A 17 -0.34 -1.51 -2.56
C VAL A 17 1.07 -0.99 -2.31
N VAL A 18 2.00 -1.36 -3.19
CA VAL A 18 3.35 -0.78 -3.20
C VAL A 18 3.26 0.67 -3.65
N VAL A 19 3.65 1.59 -2.78
CA VAL A 19 3.67 3.04 -3.04
C VAL A 19 5.07 3.64 -2.96
N GLY A 20 6.03 2.90 -2.40
CA GLY A 20 7.45 3.23 -2.36
C GLY A 20 8.31 2.02 -2.72
N VAL A 21 9.42 2.25 -3.43
CA VAL A 21 10.36 1.20 -3.87
C VAL A 21 11.78 1.52 -3.40
N GLU A 22 12.64 0.51 -3.37
CA GLU A 22 14.06 0.67 -3.02
C GLU A 22 14.74 1.75 -3.88
N GLY A 23 15.48 2.65 -3.22
CA GLY A 23 16.15 3.79 -3.85
C GLY A 23 15.41 5.12 -3.71
N GLU A 24 14.18 5.11 -3.16
CA GLU A 24 13.48 6.33 -2.80
C GLU A 24 13.90 6.84 -1.42
N PRO A 25 13.85 8.17 -1.16
CA PRO A 25 14.39 8.78 0.05
C PRO A 25 13.87 8.15 1.36
N ASP A 26 12.59 7.76 1.37
CA ASP A 26 11.92 7.23 2.56
C ASP A 26 11.84 5.70 2.60
N VAL A 27 12.52 4.99 1.68
CA VAL A 27 12.45 3.53 1.56
C VAL A 27 13.83 2.91 1.77
N PRO A 28 14.07 2.24 2.92
CA PRO A 28 15.33 1.59 3.19
C PRO A 28 15.68 0.51 2.15
N LYS A 29 16.98 0.19 2.05
CA LYS A 29 17.44 -0.92 1.21
C LYS A 29 16.76 -2.24 1.62
N GLY A 30 16.35 -3.04 0.65
CA GLY A 30 15.65 -4.29 0.89
C GLY A 30 14.21 -4.14 1.39
N HIS A 31 13.69 -2.91 1.50
CA HIS A 31 12.32 -2.62 1.92
C HIS A 31 11.46 -2.10 0.77
N VAL A 32 10.14 -2.15 0.97
CA VAL A 32 9.13 -1.51 0.13
C VAL A 32 8.18 -0.71 1.00
N GLY A 33 7.67 0.40 0.49
CA GLY A 33 6.62 1.18 1.12
C GLY A 33 5.25 0.64 0.73
N LEU A 34 4.48 0.19 1.72
CA LEU A 34 3.14 -0.36 1.54
C LEU A 34 2.07 0.58 2.10
N TRP A 35 0.98 0.72 1.35
CA TRP A 35 -0.26 1.35 1.80
C TRP A 35 -1.38 0.30 1.86
N PHE A 36 -2.04 0.21 3.02
CA PHE A 36 -3.08 -0.79 3.32
C PHE A 36 -4.51 -0.25 3.11
N GLY A 37 -4.65 0.94 2.50
CA GLY A 37 -5.92 1.66 2.47
C GLY A 37 -6.20 2.38 3.80
N GLU A 38 -7.37 3.00 3.90
CA GLU A 38 -7.79 3.74 5.10
C GLU A 38 -9.26 3.39 5.43
N PRO A 39 -9.52 2.35 6.23
CA PRO A 39 -10.87 1.80 6.42
C PRO A 39 -11.81 2.72 7.19
N LYS A 40 -11.28 3.72 7.91
CA LYS A 40 -12.05 4.64 8.76
C LYS A 40 -12.38 5.98 8.09
N VAL A 41 -11.99 6.18 6.83
CA VAL A 41 -12.23 7.46 6.14
C VAL A 41 -13.55 7.41 5.39
N GLU A 42 -14.41 8.37 5.70
CA GLU A 42 -15.63 8.63 4.94
C GLU A 42 -15.34 9.52 3.73
N ARG A 43 -16.05 9.24 2.62
CA ARG A 43 -15.99 10.09 1.43
C ARG A 43 -16.57 11.47 1.74
N LYS A 44 -15.98 12.53 1.19
CA LYS A 44 -16.50 13.90 1.33
C LYS A 44 -17.98 14.02 0.93
N SER A 45 -18.39 13.33 -0.13
CA SER A 45 -19.79 13.30 -0.59
C SER A 45 -20.78 12.70 0.41
N LYS A 46 -20.29 12.01 1.44
CA LYS A 46 -21.09 11.44 2.53
C LYS A 46 -20.98 12.22 3.85
N GLY A 47 -20.19 13.30 3.89
CA GLY A 47 -19.95 14.09 5.09
C GLY A 47 -18.54 14.00 5.67
N GLY A 48 -17.66 13.19 5.09
CA GLY A 48 -16.28 13.05 5.56
C GLY A 48 -15.45 14.33 5.44
N SER A 49 -14.58 14.58 6.41
CA SER A 49 -13.66 15.74 6.42
C SER A 49 -12.70 15.74 5.21
N GLY A 50 -12.31 14.56 4.74
CA GLY A 50 -11.30 14.39 3.69
C GLY A 50 -9.94 14.96 4.09
N GLY A 51 -8.99 14.97 3.14
CA GLY A 51 -7.66 15.54 3.37
C GLY A 51 -6.76 14.75 4.34
N HIS A 52 -7.14 13.51 4.69
CA HIS A 52 -6.32 12.64 5.52
C HIS A 52 -5.02 12.28 4.78
N LYS A 53 -3.88 12.41 5.46
CA LYS A 53 -2.59 11.97 4.93
C LYS A 53 -2.52 10.43 5.05
N PRO A 54 -2.27 9.70 3.95
CA PRO A 54 -2.17 8.25 4.01
C PRO A 54 -0.93 7.84 4.80
N LYS A 55 -1.07 6.81 5.64
CA LYS A 55 0.06 6.23 6.36
C LYS A 55 0.67 5.10 5.53
N VAL A 56 1.96 5.25 5.22
CA VAL A 56 2.76 4.26 4.50
C VAL A 56 3.68 3.56 5.49
N TYR A 57 3.82 2.25 5.35
CA TYR A 57 4.71 1.44 6.18
C TYR A 57 5.83 0.87 5.31
N THR A 58 7.08 1.05 5.73
CA THR A 58 8.22 0.39 5.12
C THR A 58 8.39 -1.00 5.74
N VAL A 59 8.41 -2.02 4.89
CA VAL A 59 8.53 -3.42 5.34
C VAL A 59 9.57 -4.18 4.50
N PRO A 60 10.24 -5.20 5.07
CA PRO A 60 11.15 -6.05 4.31
C PRO A 60 10.47 -6.74 3.13
N THR A 61 11.13 -6.72 1.98
CA THR A 61 10.63 -7.30 0.73
C THR A 61 10.39 -8.81 0.81
N GLU A 62 11.09 -9.52 1.67
CA GLU A 62 10.98 -10.97 1.87
C GLU A 62 9.63 -11.39 2.47
N TYR A 63 8.94 -10.49 3.16
CA TYR A 63 7.62 -10.76 3.76
C TYR A 63 6.46 -10.46 2.82
N CYS A 64 6.74 -9.92 1.64
CA CYS A 64 5.72 -9.54 0.66
C CYS A 64 5.49 -10.67 -0.36
N LYS A 65 4.23 -11.11 -0.49
CA LYS A 65 3.81 -12.09 -1.50
C LYS A 65 3.10 -11.41 -2.67
N LYS A 66 3.21 -11.99 -3.87
CA LYS A 66 2.37 -11.56 -5.01
C LYS A 66 0.91 -11.93 -4.72
N THR A 67 0.00 -11.01 -5.00
CA THR A 67 -1.45 -11.26 -4.96
C THR A 67 -2.03 -11.43 -6.35
N LYS A 68 -3.27 -11.93 -6.45
CA LYS A 68 -4.03 -12.10 -7.70
C LYS A 68 -4.51 -10.79 -8.32
N GLY A 69 -4.29 -9.67 -7.64
CA GLY A 69 -4.77 -8.35 -8.04
C GLY A 69 -6.14 -8.01 -7.46
N PRO A 70 -6.59 -6.76 -7.63
CA PRO A 70 -7.87 -6.31 -7.11
C PRO A 70 -9.03 -6.86 -7.95
N VAL A 71 -10.21 -7.00 -7.33
CA VAL A 71 -11.48 -7.20 -8.02
C VAL A 71 -12.17 -5.85 -8.13
N PHE A 72 -12.59 -5.48 -9.34
CA PHE A 72 -13.35 -4.25 -9.59
C PHE A 72 -14.84 -4.56 -9.58
N SER A 73 -15.63 -3.70 -8.95
CA SER A 73 -17.10 -3.78 -8.91
C SER A 73 -17.68 -2.38 -9.09
N HIS A 74 -18.81 -2.31 -9.77
CA HIS A 74 -19.46 -1.06 -10.21
C HIS A 74 -20.62 -0.68 -9.29
#